data_AF-A0A962TT51-F1
#
_entry.id   AF-A0A962TT51-F1
#
_cell.length_a   1.000
_cell.length_b   1.000
_cell.length_c   1.000
_cell.angle_alpha   90.00
_cell.angle_beta   90.00
_cell.angle_gamma   90.00
#
_symmetry.space_group_name_H-M   'P 1'
#
loop_
_entity.id
_entity.type
_entity.pdbx_description
1 polymer ?
#
loop_
_entity_poly.entity_id
_entity_poly.type
_entity_poly.pdbx_seq_one_letter_code
_entity_poly.pdbx_strand_id
1 'polypeptide(L)'
;MSFAGNLYHRLKLISKKFSRKGLYEWLDQQIAAMPPGANLVLNIGAGGAVFQKIQKIDAEKILQVDIDPDRKPDIVADACDMNMFADRSVDAIFLIEVLEHINQPWLAVKELHRILKPGGKIFVTTPFIFPIHDRPYDFYRYTEYGLAYLFNDFENVNIDRRNSYTQAIYVLFARAMFGEGKKSKLAGAVIFSLSLLLLPLFLLADIFYKNDAATTGYVLSAIKPPHSTSGDKP
;
A
#
# COMPACT_ATOMS: atom_id res chain seq x y z
N MET A 1 -25.20 -10.69 18.71
CA MET A 1 -24.14 -9.71 19.07
C MET A 1 -24.72 -8.67 20.01
N SER A 2 -24.05 -8.31 21.12
CA SER A 2 -24.51 -7.25 22.02
C SER A 2 -24.46 -5.87 21.34
N PHE A 3 -25.28 -4.92 21.78
CA PHE A 3 -25.31 -3.55 21.26
C PHE A 3 -23.92 -2.89 21.27
N ALA A 4 -23.17 -3.04 22.37
CA ALA A 4 -21.80 -2.56 22.50
C ALA A 4 -20.84 -3.21 21.48
N GLY A 5 -21.02 -4.50 21.17
CA GLY A 5 -20.24 -5.20 20.14
C GLY A 5 -20.52 -4.67 18.72
N ASN A 6 -21.78 -4.36 18.41
CA ASN A 6 -22.17 -3.77 17.13
C ASN A 6 -21.59 -2.35 16.97
N LEU A 7 -21.66 -1.53 18.01
CA LEU A 7 -21.10 -0.17 18.00
C LEU A 7 -19.58 -0.18 17.79
N TYR A 8 -18.84 -1.00 18.54
CA TYR A 8 -17.39 -1.11 18.38
C TYR A 8 -17.01 -1.56 16.96
N HIS A 9 -17.74 -2.52 16.39
CA HIS A 9 -17.53 -2.97 15.01
C HIS A 9 -17.73 -1.83 14.00
N ARG A 10 -18.79 -1.03 14.14
CA ARG A 10 -19.03 0.15 13.28
C ARG A 10 -17.91 1.19 13.39
N LEU A 11 -17.51 1.55 14.62
CA LEU A 11 -16.40 2.49 14.85
C LEU A 11 -15.09 1.99 14.22
N LYS A 12 -14.81 0.69 14.30
CA LYS A 12 -13.65 0.06 13.68
C LYS A 12 -13.66 0.18 12.15
N LEU A 13 -14.82 0.03 11.51
CA LEU A 13 -14.95 0.22 10.06
C LEU A 13 -14.71 1.68 9.65
N ILE A 14 -15.24 2.64 10.41
CA ILE A 14 -15.04 4.07 10.17
C ILE A 14 -13.55 4.43 10.31
N SER A 15 -12.89 3.98 11.37
CA SER A 15 -11.44 4.16 11.57
C SER A 15 -10.62 3.61 10.39
N LYS A 16 -10.96 2.41 9.90
CA LYS A 16 -10.35 1.84 8.68
C LYS A 16 -10.54 2.75 7.46
N LYS A 17 -11.74 3.31 7.26
CA LYS A 17 -12.02 4.20 6.13
C LYS A 17 -11.12 5.45 6.16
N PHE A 18 -10.98 6.10 7.31
CA PHE A 18 -10.10 7.28 7.46
C PHE A 18 -8.66 6.97 7.09
N SER A 19 -8.12 5.87 7.59
CA SER A 19 -6.73 5.50 7.33
C SER A 19 -6.41 5.13 5.89
N ARG A 20 -7.42 4.78 5.06
CA ARG A 20 -7.22 4.31 3.68
C ARG A 20 -7.72 5.27 2.60
N LYS A 21 -8.21 6.46 2.98
CA LYS A 21 -8.88 7.39 2.05
C LYS A 21 -8.06 7.69 0.79
N GLY A 22 -6.83 8.18 0.93
CA GLY A 22 -5.99 8.53 -0.22
C GLY A 22 -5.47 7.33 -1.03
N LEU A 23 -5.36 6.15 -0.42
CA LEU A 23 -4.84 4.95 -1.09
C LEU A 23 -5.79 4.46 -2.18
N TYR A 24 -7.08 4.32 -1.87
CA TYR A 24 -8.04 3.77 -2.83
C TYR A 24 -8.36 4.76 -3.95
N GLU A 25 -8.40 6.07 -3.64
CA GLU A 25 -8.59 7.11 -4.65
C GLU A 25 -7.44 7.10 -5.66
N TRP A 26 -6.19 7.04 -5.18
CA TRP A 26 -5.02 6.91 -6.04
C TRP A 26 -5.02 5.60 -6.84
N LEU A 27 -5.34 4.47 -6.21
CA LEU A 27 -5.41 3.17 -6.89
C LEU A 27 -6.44 3.15 -8.02
N ASP A 28 -7.62 3.74 -7.80
CA ASP A 28 -8.66 3.85 -8.82
C ASP A 28 -8.19 4.70 -10.02
N GLN A 29 -7.42 5.77 -9.77
CA GLN A 29 -6.80 6.58 -10.84
C GLN A 29 -5.77 5.77 -11.63
N GLN A 30 -4.90 5.02 -10.97
CA GLN A 30 -3.89 4.20 -11.67
C GLN A 30 -4.53 3.11 -12.52
N ILE A 31 -5.56 2.44 -11.99
CA ILE A 31 -6.35 1.43 -12.72
C ILE A 31 -7.01 2.06 -13.95
N ALA A 32 -7.63 3.23 -13.80
CA ALA A 32 -8.29 3.92 -14.92
C ALA A 32 -7.29 4.40 -15.99
N ALA A 33 -6.03 4.65 -15.61
CA ALA A 33 -4.96 5.07 -16.52
C ALA A 33 -4.15 3.89 -17.10
N MET A 34 -4.55 2.64 -16.84
CA MET A 34 -3.92 1.48 -17.46
C MET A 34 -4.29 1.40 -18.94
N PRO A 35 -3.31 1.16 -19.84
CA PRO A 35 -3.62 0.90 -21.24
C PRO A 35 -4.48 -0.38 -21.35
N PRO A 36 -5.45 -0.42 -22.28
CA PRO A 36 -6.25 -1.62 -22.52
C PRO A 36 -5.40 -2.74 -23.13
N GLY A 37 -5.89 -3.98 -23.01
CA GLY A 37 -5.26 -5.15 -23.61
C GLY A 37 -3.93 -5.59 -22.97
N ALA A 38 -3.75 -5.37 -21.67
CA ALA A 38 -2.60 -5.96 -20.96
C ALA A 38 -2.69 -7.50 -21.01
N ASN A 39 -1.56 -8.21 -21.14
CA ASN A 39 -1.60 -9.66 -21.12
C ASN A 39 -1.64 -10.17 -19.67
N LEU A 40 -0.67 -9.75 -18.85
CA LEU A 40 -0.52 -10.23 -17.48
C LEU A 40 -0.32 -9.09 -16.49
N VAL A 41 -1.21 -9.02 -15.50
CA VAL A 41 -1.12 -8.11 -14.35
C VAL A 41 -0.98 -8.93 -13.07
N LEU A 42 -0.05 -8.53 -12.20
CA LEU A 42 0.15 -9.16 -10.90
C LEU A 42 -0.30 -8.23 -9.77
N ASN A 43 -1.06 -8.78 -8.82
CA ASN A 43 -1.27 -8.20 -7.50
C ASN A 43 -0.47 -9.01 -6.48
N ILE A 44 0.57 -8.41 -5.93
CA ILE A 44 1.40 -9.01 -4.90
C ILE A 44 0.88 -8.55 -3.54
N GLY A 45 0.60 -9.50 -2.65
CA GLY A 45 -0.17 -9.33 -1.43
C GLY A 45 -1.65 -9.60 -1.65
N ALA A 46 -2.11 -10.77 -1.23
CA ALA A 46 -3.48 -11.23 -1.38
C ALA A 46 -4.39 -10.79 -0.23
N GLY A 47 -5.65 -10.58 -0.59
CA GLY A 47 -6.73 -10.27 0.34
C GLY A 47 -7.10 -8.79 0.43
N GLY A 48 -8.14 -8.53 1.22
CA GLY A 48 -8.75 -7.20 1.29
C GLY A 48 -9.48 -6.81 -0.01
N ALA A 49 -9.67 -5.50 -0.20
CA ALA A 49 -10.47 -4.95 -1.31
C ALA A 49 -9.62 -4.53 -2.52
N VAL A 50 -8.29 -4.66 -2.45
CA VAL A 50 -7.37 -4.21 -3.50
C VAL A 50 -7.55 -5.06 -4.75
N PHE A 51 -7.53 -6.38 -4.62
CA PHE A 51 -7.67 -7.28 -5.78
C PHE A 51 -9.01 -7.07 -6.52
N GLN A 52 -10.11 -6.87 -5.80
CA GLN A 52 -11.42 -6.58 -6.40
C GLN A 52 -11.42 -5.30 -7.26
N LYS A 53 -10.54 -4.33 -6.95
CA LYS A 53 -10.37 -3.14 -7.78
C LYS A 53 -9.51 -3.44 -8.99
N ILE A 54 -8.39 -4.12 -8.80
CA ILE A 54 -7.44 -4.47 -9.87
C ILE A 54 -8.09 -5.36 -10.92
N GLN A 55 -9.04 -6.24 -10.53
CA GLN A 55 -9.84 -7.06 -11.45
C GLN A 55 -10.64 -6.27 -12.49
N LYS A 56 -10.75 -4.94 -12.36
CA LYS A 56 -11.40 -4.07 -13.34
C LYS A 56 -10.49 -3.64 -14.49
N ILE A 57 -9.18 -3.92 -14.40
CA ILE A 57 -8.24 -3.64 -15.49
C ILE A 57 -8.60 -4.55 -16.66
N ASP A 58 -8.60 -3.98 -17.86
CA ASP A 58 -8.71 -4.74 -19.10
C ASP A 58 -7.39 -5.50 -19.36
N ALA A 59 -7.35 -6.74 -18.88
CA ALA A 59 -6.21 -7.64 -19.04
C ALA A 59 -6.67 -9.08 -19.32
N GLU A 60 -5.88 -9.82 -20.12
CA GLU A 60 -6.13 -11.24 -20.40
C GLU A 60 -6.04 -12.08 -19.12
N LYS A 61 -5.07 -11.78 -18.25
CA LYS A 61 -4.85 -12.48 -17.00
C LYS A 61 -4.46 -11.52 -15.87
N ILE A 62 -5.10 -11.68 -14.73
CA ILE A 62 -4.78 -10.98 -13.48
C ILE A 62 -4.60 -12.02 -12.39
N LEU A 63 -3.42 -12.06 -11.76
CA LEU A 63 -3.10 -13.06 -10.73
C LEU A 63 -2.78 -12.39 -9.39
N GLN A 64 -3.20 -13.04 -8.30
CA GLN A 64 -2.72 -12.76 -6.96
C GLN A 64 -1.51 -13.62 -6.62
N VAL A 65 -0.50 -12.98 -6.04
CA VAL A 65 0.68 -13.63 -5.49
C VAL A 65 0.77 -13.28 -4.02
N ASP A 66 0.99 -14.25 -3.15
CA ASP A 66 1.25 -14.02 -1.72
C ASP A 66 2.19 -15.10 -1.18
N ILE A 67 2.99 -14.77 -0.17
CA ILE A 67 3.84 -15.73 0.52
C ILE A 67 3.02 -16.63 1.47
N ASP A 68 1.88 -16.13 1.94
CA ASP A 68 0.98 -16.82 2.86
C ASP A 68 -0.10 -17.63 2.10
N PRO A 69 -0.04 -18.98 2.11
CA PRO A 69 -1.03 -19.82 1.43
C PRO A 69 -2.44 -19.68 2.03
N ASP A 70 -2.58 -19.26 3.29
CA ASP A 70 -3.89 -19.10 3.93
C ASP A 70 -4.69 -17.93 3.34
N ARG A 71 -4.00 -17.01 2.65
CA ARG A 71 -4.62 -15.94 1.86
C ARG A 71 -5.26 -16.44 0.56
N LYS A 72 -4.99 -17.70 0.18
CA LYS A 72 -5.49 -18.36 -1.03
C LYS A 72 -5.16 -17.55 -2.30
N PRO A 73 -3.89 -17.17 -2.53
CA PRO A 73 -3.49 -16.53 -3.79
C PRO A 73 -3.59 -17.52 -4.96
N ASP A 74 -3.53 -17.01 -6.19
CA ASP A 74 -3.41 -17.85 -7.38
C ASP A 74 -2.03 -18.54 -7.43
N ILE A 75 -1.00 -17.86 -6.90
CA ILE A 75 0.38 -18.36 -6.80
C ILE A 75 0.91 -18.06 -5.40
N VAL A 76 1.45 -19.09 -4.73
CA VAL A 76 2.16 -18.92 -3.46
C VAL A 76 3.64 -18.69 -3.78
N ALA A 77 4.15 -17.49 -3.52
CA ALA A 77 5.55 -17.13 -3.81
C ALA A 77 6.04 -15.96 -2.95
N ASP A 78 7.36 -15.91 -2.75
CA ASP A 78 8.06 -14.76 -2.18
C ASP A 78 8.37 -13.75 -3.28
N ALA A 79 8.06 -12.47 -3.07
CA ALA A 79 8.37 -11.41 -4.02
C ALA A 79 9.89 -11.24 -4.27
N CYS A 80 10.73 -11.78 -3.37
CA CYS A 80 12.18 -11.86 -3.56
C CYS A 80 12.62 -12.95 -4.56
N ASP A 81 11.77 -13.91 -4.92
CA ASP A 81 12.03 -14.96 -5.92
C ASP A 81 10.77 -15.25 -6.74
N MET A 82 10.73 -14.69 -7.95
CA MET A 82 9.60 -14.78 -8.89
C MET A 82 9.97 -15.65 -10.10
N ASN A 83 10.76 -16.72 -9.88
CA ASN A 83 11.26 -17.61 -10.93
C ASN A 83 10.17 -18.27 -11.80
N MET A 84 8.93 -18.36 -11.32
CA MET A 84 7.79 -18.87 -12.08
C MET A 84 7.34 -17.92 -13.20
N PHE A 85 7.83 -16.68 -13.20
CA PHE A 85 7.63 -15.70 -14.26
C PHE A 85 8.91 -15.51 -15.07
N ALA A 86 8.79 -15.61 -16.39
CA ALA A 86 9.89 -15.32 -17.30
C ALA A 86 10.30 -13.84 -17.22
N ASP A 87 11.53 -13.55 -17.58
CA ASP A 87 12.01 -12.18 -17.77
C ASP A 87 11.07 -11.42 -18.71
N ARG A 88 10.77 -10.16 -18.39
CA ARG A 88 10.01 -9.28 -19.28
C ARG A 88 8.68 -9.88 -19.75
N SER A 89 7.93 -10.48 -18.85
CA SER A 89 6.65 -11.16 -19.14
C SER A 89 5.43 -10.49 -18.51
N VAL A 90 5.61 -9.58 -17.55
CA VAL A 90 4.51 -8.94 -16.80
C VAL A 90 4.30 -7.51 -17.28
N ASP A 91 3.05 -7.13 -17.56
CA ASP A 91 2.70 -5.78 -18.03
C ASP A 91 2.58 -4.77 -16.88
N ALA A 92 1.99 -5.18 -15.75
CA ALA A 92 1.90 -4.35 -14.56
C ALA A 92 1.95 -5.13 -13.25
N ILE A 93 2.51 -4.50 -12.22
CA ILE A 93 2.62 -5.05 -10.85
C ILE A 93 2.03 -4.07 -9.85
N PHE A 94 1.17 -4.57 -8.97
CA PHE A 94 0.63 -3.85 -7.83
C PHE A 94 1.20 -4.46 -6.54
N LEU A 95 1.83 -3.63 -5.70
CA LEU A 95 2.46 -3.99 -4.43
C LEU A 95 1.94 -3.04 -3.34
N ILE A 96 0.71 -3.28 -2.87
CA ILE A 96 -0.08 -2.32 -2.09
C ILE A 96 -0.06 -2.69 -0.60
N GLU A 97 0.70 -1.93 0.22
CA GLU A 97 0.95 -2.22 1.64
C GLU A 97 1.58 -3.63 1.83
N VAL A 98 2.67 -3.88 1.11
CA VAL A 98 3.42 -5.15 1.15
C VAL A 98 4.92 -4.95 1.30
N LEU A 99 5.49 -3.91 0.67
CA LEU A 99 6.94 -3.68 0.67
C LEU A 99 7.54 -3.49 2.07
N GLU A 100 6.75 -2.99 3.02
CA GLU A 100 7.12 -2.89 4.45
C GLU A 100 7.29 -4.26 5.13
N HIS A 101 6.66 -5.30 4.58
CA HIS A 101 6.66 -6.66 5.09
C HIS A 101 7.72 -7.55 4.45
N ILE A 102 8.43 -7.06 3.43
CA ILE A 102 9.53 -7.78 2.78
C ILE A 102 10.83 -7.47 3.53
N ASN A 103 11.50 -8.48 4.04
CA ASN A 103 12.75 -8.35 4.81
C ASN A 103 13.98 -7.98 3.94
N GLN A 104 13.94 -8.28 2.64
CA GLN A 104 14.98 -7.96 1.66
C GLN A 104 14.40 -7.16 0.48
N PRO A 105 13.93 -5.93 0.72
CA PRO A 105 13.18 -5.16 -0.27
C PRO A 105 13.97 -4.86 -1.54
N TRP A 106 15.29 -4.76 -1.47
CA TRP A 106 16.15 -4.59 -2.65
C TRP A 106 16.12 -5.81 -3.59
N LEU A 107 16.05 -7.03 -3.06
CA LEU A 107 15.92 -8.23 -3.89
C LEU A 107 14.54 -8.28 -4.53
N ALA A 108 13.49 -7.99 -3.76
CA ALA A 108 12.13 -7.93 -4.32
C ALA A 108 12.05 -6.91 -5.45
N VAL A 109 12.49 -5.67 -5.23
CA VAL A 109 12.41 -4.64 -6.29
C VAL A 109 13.22 -5.02 -7.53
N LYS A 110 14.41 -5.64 -7.37
CA LYS A 110 15.20 -6.17 -8.49
C LYS A 110 14.44 -7.28 -9.25
N GLU A 111 13.78 -8.17 -8.53
CA GLU A 111 13.06 -9.29 -9.11
C GLU A 111 11.77 -8.85 -9.81
N LEU A 112 11.03 -7.92 -9.22
CA LEU A 112 9.87 -7.27 -9.85
C LEU A 112 10.29 -6.48 -11.10
N HIS A 113 11.45 -5.82 -11.04
CA HIS A 113 12.03 -5.19 -12.23
C HIS A 113 12.37 -6.23 -13.30
N ARG A 114 12.96 -7.39 -12.97
CA ARG A 114 13.29 -8.46 -13.94
C ARG A 114 12.06 -8.93 -14.72
N ILE A 115 10.97 -9.27 -14.02
CA ILE A 115 9.77 -9.85 -14.63
C ILE A 115 8.93 -8.83 -15.40
N LEU A 116 9.00 -7.53 -15.07
CA LEU A 116 8.32 -6.48 -15.82
C LEU A 116 8.81 -6.38 -17.26
N LYS A 117 7.89 -6.22 -18.21
CA LYS A 117 8.21 -5.86 -19.60
C LYS A 117 8.84 -4.46 -19.66
N PRO A 118 9.69 -4.17 -20.66
CA PRO A 118 10.07 -2.78 -20.96
C PRO A 118 8.81 -1.94 -21.20
N GLY A 119 8.71 -0.77 -20.55
CA GLY A 119 7.49 0.05 -20.51
C GLY A 119 6.40 -0.44 -19.56
N GLY A 120 6.60 -1.59 -18.89
CA GLY A 120 5.70 -2.11 -17.86
C GLY A 120 5.68 -1.22 -16.63
N LYS A 121 4.55 -1.22 -15.92
CA LYS A 121 4.29 -0.30 -14.79
C LYS A 121 4.33 -1.02 -13.45
N ILE A 122 4.86 -0.35 -12.43
CA ILE A 122 4.76 -0.80 -11.04
C ILE A 122 4.06 0.26 -10.19
N PHE A 123 3.16 -0.20 -9.33
CA PHE A 123 2.37 0.62 -8.41
C PHE A 123 2.59 0.12 -6.99
N VAL A 124 3.07 0.99 -6.11
CA VAL A 124 3.47 0.62 -4.75
C VAL A 124 2.82 1.55 -3.75
N THR A 125 2.39 1.03 -2.60
CA THR A 125 2.06 1.87 -1.44
C THR A 125 2.75 1.33 -0.21
N THR A 126 3.20 2.23 0.66
CA THR A 126 3.85 1.85 1.93
C THR A 126 3.44 2.78 3.07
N PRO A 127 3.41 2.30 4.32
CA PRO A 127 3.18 3.12 5.49
C PRO A 127 4.43 3.92 5.89
N PHE A 128 4.20 5.10 6.46
CA PHE A 128 5.23 5.93 7.10
C PHE A 128 4.88 6.21 8.57
N ILE A 129 4.00 7.17 8.87
CA ILE A 129 3.48 7.35 10.23
C ILE A 129 2.27 6.42 10.44
N PHE A 130 2.55 5.21 10.89
CA PHE A 130 1.53 4.19 11.15
C PHE A 130 1.94 3.24 12.27
N PRO A 131 1.01 2.82 13.16
CA PRO A 131 1.33 1.83 14.20
C PRO A 131 1.87 0.54 13.60
N ILE A 132 2.76 -0.14 14.31
CA ILE A 132 3.23 -1.46 13.90
C ILE A 132 2.02 -2.40 13.74
N HIS A 133 2.02 -3.14 12.65
CA HIS A 133 1.00 -4.12 12.31
C HIS A 133 1.65 -5.44 11.88
N ASP A 134 0.84 -6.46 11.61
CA ASP A 134 1.27 -7.78 11.13
C ASP A 134 2.53 -8.37 11.80
N ARG A 135 2.60 -8.26 13.13
CA ARG A 135 3.78 -8.68 13.89
C ARG A 135 4.05 -10.17 13.72
N PRO A 136 5.33 -10.60 13.60
CA PRO A 136 6.56 -9.82 13.63
C PRO A 136 7.03 -9.31 12.25
N TYR A 137 6.21 -9.37 11.21
CA TYR A 137 6.60 -9.19 9.81
C TYR A 137 6.49 -7.74 9.31
N ASP A 138 6.72 -6.74 10.15
CA ASP A 138 6.57 -5.32 9.79
C ASP A 138 7.89 -4.59 9.99
N PHE A 139 8.71 -4.58 8.93
CA PHE A 139 10.14 -4.33 9.00
C PHE A 139 10.53 -2.88 8.72
N TYR A 140 9.86 -2.23 7.76
CA TYR A 140 10.33 -0.95 7.20
C TYR A 140 9.29 0.16 7.24
N ARG A 141 9.78 1.39 7.45
CA ARG A 141 9.06 2.63 7.21
C ARG A 141 9.86 3.45 6.23
N TYR A 142 9.29 3.69 5.05
CA TYR A 142 10.02 4.36 3.99
C TYR A 142 9.70 5.86 3.99
N THR A 143 10.74 6.68 3.81
CA THR A 143 10.59 8.07 3.36
C THR A 143 10.48 8.08 1.83
N GLU A 144 10.04 9.20 1.25
CA GLU A 144 10.03 9.38 -0.21
C GLU A 144 11.44 9.23 -0.81
N TYR A 145 12.48 9.71 -0.13
CA TYR A 145 13.87 9.57 -0.58
C TYR A 145 14.35 8.12 -0.55
N GLY A 146 13.96 7.35 0.47
CA GLY A 146 14.27 5.93 0.55
C GLY A 146 13.60 5.13 -0.56
N LEU A 147 12.35 5.46 -0.90
CA LEU A 147 11.65 4.89 -2.05
C LEU A 147 12.31 5.28 -3.37
N ALA A 148 12.63 6.56 -3.58
CA ALA A 148 13.31 7.02 -4.79
C ALA A 148 14.65 6.31 -4.99
N TYR A 149 15.41 6.12 -3.92
CA TYR A 149 16.66 5.37 -3.96
C TYR A 149 16.44 3.89 -4.26
N LEU A 150 15.45 3.24 -3.64
CA LEU A 150 15.16 1.82 -3.85
C LEU A 150 14.68 1.52 -5.27
N PHE A 151 13.96 2.45 -5.90
CA PHE A 151 13.42 2.34 -7.26
C PHE A 151 14.29 3.06 -8.31
N ASN A 152 15.57 3.31 -8.05
CA ASN A 152 16.42 4.12 -8.92
C ASN A 152 16.68 3.52 -10.32
N ASP A 153 16.49 2.20 -10.48
CA ASP A 153 16.60 1.52 -11.78
C ASP A 153 15.33 1.68 -12.65
N PHE A 154 14.28 2.31 -12.12
CA PHE A 154 13.07 2.66 -12.87
C PHE A 154 13.12 4.09 -13.40
N GLU A 155 12.32 4.35 -14.42
CA GLU A 155 12.08 5.69 -14.96
C GLU A 155 10.70 6.20 -14.53
N ASN A 156 10.52 7.54 -14.61
CA ASN A 156 9.27 8.21 -14.25
C ASN A 156 8.77 7.81 -12.85
N VAL A 157 9.68 7.79 -11.88
CA VAL A 157 9.37 7.48 -10.47
C VAL A 157 8.61 8.66 -9.87
N ASN A 158 7.29 8.53 -9.78
CA ASN A 158 6.41 9.50 -9.15
C ASN A 158 6.08 9.03 -7.74
N ILE A 159 6.32 9.87 -6.74
CA ILE A 159 6.09 9.56 -5.33
C ILE A 159 5.22 10.66 -4.73
N ASP A 160 4.06 10.27 -4.21
CA ASP A 160 3.13 11.20 -3.58
C ASP A 160 2.82 10.78 -2.14
N ARG A 161 2.55 11.78 -1.30
CA ARG A 161 2.07 11.58 0.07
C ARG A 161 0.59 11.19 0.04
N ARG A 162 0.20 10.16 0.79
CA ARG A 162 -1.21 9.70 0.87
C ARG A 162 -2.14 10.73 1.50
N ASN A 163 -1.60 11.57 2.38
CA ASN A 163 -2.32 12.63 3.08
C ASN A 163 -1.36 13.65 3.69
N SER A 164 -1.94 14.72 4.23
CA SER A 164 -1.22 15.76 4.93
C SER A 164 -0.75 15.35 6.33
N TYR A 165 0.15 16.15 6.88
CA TYR A 165 0.64 16.05 8.25
C TYR A 165 -0.49 15.98 9.29
N THR A 166 -1.46 16.89 9.18
CA THR A 166 -2.61 16.99 10.10
C THR A 166 -3.47 15.72 10.05
N GLN A 167 -3.70 15.18 8.85
CA GLN A 167 -4.42 13.92 8.69
C GLN A 167 -3.63 12.72 9.23
N ALA A 168 -2.29 12.73 9.11
CA ALA A 168 -1.45 11.68 9.68
C ALA A 168 -1.55 11.61 11.20
N ILE A 169 -1.54 12.76 11.88
CA ILE A 169 -1.80 12.83 13.34
C ILE A 169 -3.19 12.27 13.66
N TYR A 170 -4.22 12.68 12.91
CA TYR A 170 -5.59 12.20 13.14
C TYR A 170 -5.70 10.67 13.02
N VAL A 171 -4.97 10.06 12.08
CA VAL A 171 -4.98 8.60 11.90
C VAL A 171 -4.43 7.87 13.13
N LEU A 172 -3.48 8.44 13.88
CA LEU A 172 -3.02 7.84 15.14
C LEU A 172 -4.14 7.78 16.18
N PHE A 173 -4.94 8.84 16.32
CA PHE A 173 -6.14 8.82 17.17
C PHE A 173 -7.15 7.78 16.67
N ALA A 174 -7.38 7.71 15.36
CA ALA A 174 -8.28 6.73 14.77
C ALA A 174 -7.82 5.28 15.04
N ARG A 175 -6.51 5.04 15.14
CA ARG A 175 -5.93 3.72 15.37
C ARG A 175 -5.80 3.33 16.85
N ALA A 176 -6.07 4.24 17.79
CA ALA A 176 -6.16 3.90 19.23
C ALA A 176 -7.18 2.76 19.52
N MET A 177 -8.19 2.60 18.65
CA MET A 177 -9.19 1.53 18.69
C MET A 177 -8.64 0.09 18.72
N PHE A 178 -7.39 -0.11 18.27
CA PHE A 178 -6.80 -1.42 18.00
C PHE A 178 -5.91 -1.95 19.13
N GLY A 179 -5.95 -1.32 20.31
CA GLY A 179 -5.21 -1.81 21.48
C GLY A 179 -5.55 -3.26 21.88
N GLU A 180 -4.61 -3.93 22.54
CA GLU A 180 -4.75 -5.32 22.99
C GLU A 180 -5.48 -5.42 24.35
N GLY A 181 -6.36 -6.41 24.48
CA GLY A 181 -7.16 -6.61 25.70
C GLY A 181 -8.42 -5.75 25.80
N LYS A 182 -9.36 -6.15 26.68
CA LYS A 182 -10.69 -5.50 26.78
C LYS A 182 -10.60 -4.04 27.26
N LYS A 183 -9.75 -3.75 28.24
CA LYS A 183 -9.57 -2.39 28.80
C LYS A 183 -9.00 -1.43 27.77
N SER A 184 -7.96 -1.83 27.05
CA SER A 184 -7.34 -1.00 26.01
C SER A 184 -8.28 -0.76 24.83
N LYS A 185 -9.07 -1.76 24.41
CA LYS A 185 -10.11 -1.57 23.38
C LYS A 185 -11.18 -0.57 23.81
N LEU A 186 -11.60 -0.60 25.07
CA LEU A 186 -12.55 0.37 25.62
C LEU A 186 -11.95 1.77 25.69
N ALA A 187 -10.74 1.92 26.23
CA ALA A 187 -10.03 3.20 26.27
C ALA A 187 -9.82 3.78 24.86
N GLY A 188 -9.39 2.94 23.91
CA GLY A 188 -9.26 3.29 22.50
C GLY A 188 -10.58 3.75 21.87
N ALA A 189 -11.70 3.10 22.21
CA ALA A 189 -13.04 3.52 21.82
C ALA A 189 -13.42 4.90 22.33
N VAL A 190 -13.07 5.20 23.58
CA VAL A 190 -13.28 6.54 24.16
C VAL A 190 -12.40 7.57 23.45
N ILE A 191 -11.10 7.31 23.29
CA ILE A 191 -10.15 8.20 22.61
C ILE A 191 -10.62 8.52 21.19
N PHE A 192 -10.98 7.49 20.41
CA PHE A 192 -11.47 7.69 19.05
C PHE A 192 -12.78 8.49 19.02
N SER A 193 -13.74 8.16 19.88
CA SER A 193 -15.02 8.87 19.93
C SER A 193 -14.84 10.35 20.29
N LEU A 194 -13.96 10.66 21.25
CA LEU A 194 -13.60 12.05 21.57
C LEU A 194 -12.87 12.74 20.41
N SER A 195 -12.02 12.02 19.68
CA SER A 195 -11.33 12.57 18.50
C SER A 195 -12.28 12.96 17.38
N LEU A 196 -13.47 12.35 17.28
CA LEU A 196 -14.48 12.75 16.30
C LEU A 196 -14.96 14.19 16.53
N LEU A 197 -14.97 14.66 17.78
CA LEU A 197 -15.30 16.04 18.11
C LEU A 197 -14.22 17.03 17.62
N LEU A 198 -12.97 16.55 17.50
CA LEU A 198 -11.85 17.34 17.01
C LEU A 198 -11.74 17.31 15.47
N LEU A 199 -12.44 16.39 14.79
CA LEU A 199 -12.32 16.22 13.34
C LEU A 199 -12.54 17.52 12.54
N PRO A 200 -13.54 18.37 12.83
CA PRO A 200 -13.70 19.64 12.13
C PRO A 200 -12.48 20.57 12.27
N LEU A 201 -11.83 20.57 13.43
CA LEU A 201 -10.60 21.33 13.67
C LEU A 201 -9.43 20.76 12.86
N PHE A 202 -9.30 19.43 12.77
CA PHE A 202 -8.28 18.80 11.91
C PHE A 202 -8.50 19.15 10.42
N LEU A 203 -9.75 19.12 9.95
CA LEU A 203 -10.09 19.51 8.58
C LEU A 203 -9.82 20.99 8.31
N LEU A 204 -10.14 21.86 9.27
CA LEU A 204 -9.85 23.30 9.18
C LEU A 204 -8.33 23.56 9.17
N ALA A 205 -7.60 22.91 10.08
CA ALA A 205 -6.15 23.01 10.15
C ALA A 205 -5.50 22.53 8.86
N ASP A 206 -6.05 21.52 8.17
CA ASP A 206 -5.54 21.04 6.90
C ASP A 206 -5.58 22.09 5.76
N ILE A 207 -6.46 23.08 5.87
CA ILE A 207 -6.56 24.18 4.91
C ILE A 207 -5.38 25.16 5.09
N PHE A 208 -5.07 25.52 6.34
CA PHE A 208 -4.13 26.60 6.66
C PHE A 208 -2.73 26.12 7.05
N TYR A 209 -2.61 24.93 7.63
CA TYR A 209 -1.35 24.34 8.10
C TYR A 209 -0.82 23.36 7.07
N LYS A 210 -0.03 23.88 6.12
CA LYS A 210 0.68 23.07 5.13
C LYS A 210 2.03 22.66 5.71
N ASN A 211 2.17 21.37 5.98
CA ASN A 211 3.40 20.76 6.49
C ASN A 211 3.60 19.42 5.79
N ASP A 212 4.84 19.16 5.37
CA ASP A 212 5.27 17.98 4.62
C ASP A 212 6.15 17.00 5.41
N ALA A 213 6.46 17.31 6.67
CA ALA A 213 7.31 16.50 7.53
C ALA A 213 6.77 15.09 7.81
N ALA A 214 5.47 14.85 7.59
CA ALA A 214 4.87 13.54 7.78
C ALA A 214 3.62 13.31 6.92
N THR A 215 3.38 12.03 6.66
CA THR A 215 2.18 11.48 6.04
C THR A 215 1.93 10.09 6.65
N THR A 216 0.74 9.51 6.49
CA THR A 216 0.52 8.12 6.90
C THR A 216 1.30 7.12 6.06
N GLY A 217 1.71 7.51 4.86
CA GLY A 217 2.43 6.66 3.93
C GLY A 217 2.52 7.30 2.55
N TYR A 218 3.20 6.61 1.66
CA TYR A 218 3.45 7.05 0.30
C TYR A 218 2.75 6.16 -0.70
N VAL A 219 2.44 6.73 -1.86
CA VAL A 219 2.10 6.00 -3.07
C VAL A 219 3.19 6.27 -4.10
N LEU A 220 3.52 5.27 -4.90
CA LEU A 220 4.57 5.33 -5.90
C LEU A 220 4.08 4.67 -7.19
N SER A 221 4.31 5.34 -8.32
CA SER A 221 4.23 4.72 -9.64
C SER A 221 5.56 4.88 -10.36
N ALA A 222 5.98 3.85 -11.08
CA ALA A 222 7.21 3.88 -11.88
C ALA A 222 7.09 2.99 -13.12
N ILE A 223 7.96 3.22 -14.09
CA ILE A 223 7.98 2.53 -15.38
C ILE A 223 9.33 1.85 -15.56
N LYS A 224 9.32 0.59 -16.02
CA LYS A 224 10.56 -0.08 -16.42
C LYS A 224 11.12 0.56 -17.71
N PRO A 225 12.40 0.97 -17.75
CA PRO A 225 12.99 1.58 -18.94
C PRO A 225 12.86 0.71 -20.19
N PRO A 226 12.59 1.30 -21.38
CA PRO A 226 12.45 0.56 -22.64
C PRO A 226 13.75 -0.15 -23.07
N HIS A 227 14.91 0.31 -22.61
CA HIS A 227 16.23 -0.19 -23.00
C HIS A 227 17.02 -0.87 -21.87
N SER A 228 16.38 -1.35 -20.78
CA SER A 228 17.11 -2.02 -19.70
C SER A 228 17.72 -3.35 -20.18
N THR A 229 18.95 -3.34 -20.68
CA THR A 229 19.73 -4.56 -20.86
C THR A 229 20.04 -5.12 -19.47
N SER A 230 19.71 -6.39 -19.24
CA SER A 230 20.11 -7.12 -18.05
C SER A 230 21.63 -7.23 -18.05
N GLY A 231 22.30 -6.30 -17.38
CA GLY A 231 23.75 -6.19 -17.36
C GLY A 231 24.20 -4.85 -17.93
N ASP A 232 24.25 -3.84 -17.07
CA ASP A 232 25.37 -2.91 -17.00
C ASP A 232 25.09 -1.86 -15.92
N LYS A 233 25.72 -2.05 -14.76
CA LYS A 233 26.43 -1.01 -14.03
C LYS A 233 27.43 -1.68 -13.09
N PRO A 234 28.61 -1.07 -12.90
CA PRO A 234 29.79 -1.68 -12.28
C PRO A 234 29.62 -2.00 -10.80
#